data_AF-A0A432MGC6-F1
#
_entry.id   AF-A0A432MGC6-F1
#
_cell.length_a   1.000
_cell.length_b   1.000
_cell.length_c   1.000
_cell.angle_alpha   90.00
_cell.angle_beta   90.00
_cell.angle_gamma   90.00
#
_symmetry.space_group_name_H-M   'P 1'
#
loop_
_entity.id
_entity.type
_entity.pdbx_description
1 polymer ?
#
loop_
_entity_poly.entity_id
_entity_poly.type
_entity_poly.pdbx_seq_one_letter_code
_entity_poly.pdbx_strand_id
1 'polypeptide(L)'
;MSNALLEAKFARIGARLKVAEVPDRRRRIAVSGPVALDVRDDRRGEYFEITRRLGSDAEVDLEVLDVQPGDRHLLLLVREGTEKQKFLCGHDERHWFVAAVPESAPVGTVRAAKEALKPVEVRAAQARAGLRSEAGNRRKNVAYRRQGEWFFVPAPDLRVDQSLVLRNEPITRGNGGKPHRCEFCYRTGGETVYVCRRHPNGVEAATYQRILDREEGAKNWGWRVMRRNAEVYARGRVRHADHRTITLHGWHRVLMNTESQARAMWSVAFLD
;
A
#
# COMPACT_ATOMS: atom_id res chain seq x y z
N MET A 1 -12.96 -15.16 -17.61
CA MET A 1 -14.13 -14.28 -17.92
C MET A 1 -13.90 -13.48 -19.22
N SER A 2 -14.94 -13.14 -20.01
CA SER A 2 -14.78 -12.29 -21.21
C SER A 2 -14.51 -10.81 -20.85
N ASN A 3 -13.81 -10.08 -21.72
CA ASN A 3 -13.47 -8.66 -21.48
C ASN A 3 -14.74 -7.79 -21.34
N ALA A 4 -15.75 -8.01 -22.18
CA ALA A 4 -17.02 -7.27 -22.10
C ALA A 4 -17.74 -7.47 -20.75
N LEU A 5 -17.73 -8.69 -20.20
CA LEU A 5 -18.33 -8.96 -18.89
C LEU A 5 -17.52 -8.28 -17.78
N LEU A 6 -16.20 -8.27 -17.88
CA LEU A 6 -15.32 -7.61 -16.92
C LEU A 6 -15.53 -6.09 -16.91
N GLU A 7 -15.58 -5.46 -18.08
CA GLU A 7 -15.92 -4.04 -18.24
C GLU A 7 -17.27 -3.69 -17.62
N ALA A 8 -18.30 -4.53 -17.86
CA ALA A 8 -19.61 -4.35 -17.25
C ALA A 8 -19.56 -4.40 -15.71
N LYS A 9 -18.71 -5.26 -15.11
CA LYS A 9 -18.55 -5.32 -13.64
C LYS A 9 -17.88 -4.06 -13.08
N PHE A 10 -16.86 -3.52 -13.75
CA PHE A 10 -16.24 -2.24 -13.35
C PHE A 10 -17.20 -1.06 -13.56
N ALA A 11 -18.00 -1.07 -14.63
CA ALA A 11 -19.01 -0.04 -14.86
C ALA A 11 -20.05 0.02 -13.72
N ARG A 12 -20.38 -1.12 -13.09
CA ARG A 12 -21.30 -1.16 -11.93
C ARG A 12 -20.81 -0.41 -10.70
N ILE A 13 -19.49 -0.23 -10.52
CA ILE A 13 -18.94 0.62 -9.44
C ILE A 13 -18.73 2.07 -9.90
N GLY A 14 -19.09 2.38 -11.16
CA GLY A 14 -18.88 3.67 -11.81
C GLY A 14 -17.47 3.86 -12.35
N ALA A 15 -16.71 2.78 -12.56
CA ALA A 15 -15.36 2.81 -13.08
C ALA A 15 -15.29 2.44 -14.56
N ARG A 16 -14.30 2.98 -15.26
CA ARG A 16 -13.92 2.54 -16.61
C ARG A 16 -12.81 1.50 -16.50
N LEU A 17 -12.81 0.53 -17.39
CA LEU A 17 -11.76 -0.49 -17.51
C LEU A 17 -11.25 -0.50 -18.96
N LYS A 18 -9.93 -0.66 -19.12
CA LYS A 18 -9.31 -1.03 -20.40
C LYS A 18 -8.48 -2.30 -20.17
N VAL A 19 -8.61 -3.24 -21.09
CA VAL A 19 -7.76 -4.44 -21.12
C VAL A 19 -6.80 -4.29 -22.29
N ALA A 20 -5.50 -4.34 -22.00
CA ALA A 20 -4.44 -4.23 -22.98
C ALA A 20 -3.62 -5.52 -23.02
N GLU A 21 -3.12 -5.86 -24.21
CA GLU A 21 -2.19 -6.96 -24.41
C GLU A 21 -0.86 -6.39 -24.86
N VAL A 22 0.23 -6.75 -24.19
CA VAL A 22 1.56 -6.23 -24.48
C VAL A 22 2.48 -7.38 -24.89
N PRO A 23 3.16 -7.28 -26.05
CA PRO A 23 4.18 -8.24 -26.45
C PRO A 23 5.35 -8.27 -25.46
N ASP A 24 5.82 -9.47 -25.11
CA ASP A 24 6.87 -9.73 -24.11
C ASP A 24 8.15 -8.87 -24.26
N ARG A 25 8.44 -8.40 -25.47
CA ARG A 25 9.68 -7.68 -25.80
C ARG A 25 9.68 -6.17 -25.55
N ARG A 26 8.56 -5.54 -25.17
CA ARG A 26 8.49 -4.08 -24.95
C ARG A 26 8.29 -3.72 -23.47
N ARG A 27 9.42 -3.39 -22.83
CA ARG A 27 9.66 -2.62 -21.59
C ARG A 27 10.03 -3.45 -20.34
N ARG A 28 11.11 -2.97 -19.71
CA ARG A 28 11.50 -3.14 -18.29
C ARG A 28 10.45 -2.56 -17.32
N ILE A 29 9.18 -2.92 -17.45
CA ILE A 29 8.23 -2.67 -16.37
C ILE A 29 8.42 -3.84 -15.41
N ALA A 30 8.88 -3.53 -14.20
CA ALA A 30 9.00 -4.45 -13.08
C ALA A 30 7.61 -4.93 -12.62
N VAL A 31 6.88 -5.63 -13.49
CA VAL A 31 5.67 -6.36 -13.13
C VAL A 31 6.13 -7.76 -12.76
N SER A 32 6.00 -8.09 -11.48
CA SER A 32 6.22 -9.44 -10.95
C SER A 32 4.95 -10.27 -11.19
N GLY A 33 4.63 -10.59 -12.46
CA GLY A 33 3.49 -11.45 -12.80
C GLY A 33 3.01 -11.35 -14.26
N PRO A 34 2.09 -12.22 -14.69
CA PRO A 34 1.52 -12.27 -16.06
C PRO A 34 0.49 -11.17 -16.32
N VAL A 35 -0.03 -10.57 -15.24
CA VAL A 35 -0.99 -9.45 -15.26
C VAL A 35 -0.42 -8.29 -14.46
N ALA A 36 -0.48 -7.09 -15.06
CA ALA A 36 -0.36 -5.84 -14.34
C ALA A 36 -1.76 -5.22 -14.19
N LEU A 37 -2.07 -4.72 -13.00
CA LEU A 37 -3.29 -3.97 -12.73
C LEU A 37 -2.89 -2.61 -12.14
N ASP A 38 -3.35 -1.53 -12.78
CA ASP A 38 -3.00 -0.16 -12.39
C ASP A 38 -4.19 0.79 -12.60
N VAL A 39 -4.10 1.99 -12.02
CA VAL A 39 -5.01 3.11 -12.31
C VAL A 39 -4.27 4.10 -13.20
N ARG A 40 -4.89 4.45 -14.32
CA ARG A 40 -4.37 5.40 -15.31
C ARG A 40 -5.33 6.55 -15.48
N ASP A 41 -4.85 7.65 -16.05
CA ASP A 41 -5.68 8.77 -16.45
C ASP A 41 -5.64 9.02 -17.96
N ASP A 42 -6.75 9.51 -18.50
CA ASP A 42 -6.86 10.06 -19.84
C ASP A 42 -7.74 11.31 -19.83
N ARG A 43 -8.00 11.90 -21.00
CA ARG A 43 -8.84 13.11 -21.12
C ARG A 43 -10.27 12.94 -20.58
N ARG A 44 -10.73 11.71 -20.34
CA ARG A 44 -12.05 11.40 -19.78
C ARG A 44 -11.98 11.01 -18.29
N GLY A 45 -10.83 11.20 -17.65
CA GLY A 45 -10.58 10.97 -16.22
C GLY A 45 -9.76 9.70 -15.95
N GLU A 46 -9.90 9.16 -14.75
CA GLU A 46 -9.22 7.93 -14.35
C GLU A 46 -9.94 6.65 -14.85
N TYR A 47 -9.18 5.59 -15.08
CA TYR A 47 -9.65 4.25 -15.47
C TYR A 47 -8.72 3.16 -14.94
N PHE A 48 -9.25 1.96 -14.74
CA PHE A 48 -8.44 0.78 -14.44
C PHE A 48 -7.85 0.21 -15.73
N GLU A 49 -6.58 -0.16 -15.70
CA GLU A 49 -5.87 -0.81 -16.82
C GLU A 49 -5.42 -2.21 -16.37
N ILE A 50 -5.89 -3.23 -17.08
CA ILE A 50 -5.39 -4.60 -16.95
C ILE A 50 -4.49 -4.86 -18.15
N THR A 51 -3.21 -5.06 -17.90
CA THR A 51 -2.24 -5.42 -18.94
C THR A 51 -1.89 -6.89 -18.84
N ARG A 52 -2.16 -7.66 -19.89
CA ARG A 52 -1.76 -9.06 -20.02
C ARG A 52 -0.49 -9.18 -20.85
N ARG A 53 0.47 -10.00 -20.42
CA ARG A 53 1.65 -10.32 -21.23
C ARG A 53 1.30 -11.38 -22.26
N LEU A 54 1.63 -11.11 -23.52
CA LEU A 54 1.53 -12.08 -24.61
C LEU A 54 2.76 -12.98 -24.62
N GLY A 55 2.58 -14.30 -24.67
CA GLY A 55 3.67 -15.28 -24.79
C GLY A 55 4.04 -16.02 -23.49
N SER A 56 3.31 -15.81 -22.39
CA SER A 56 3.33 -16.75 -21.27
C SER A 56 2.45 -17.95 -21.59
N ASP A 57 2.97 -19.17 -21.48
CA ASP A 57 2.18 -20.42 -21.62
C ASP A 57 1.11 -20.58 -20.52
N ALA A 58 1.14 -19.73 -19.50
CA ALA A 58 0.16 -19.74 -18.41
C ALA A 58 -1.15 -19.07 -18.84
N GLU A 59 -2.23 -19.85 -18.88
CA GLU A 59 -3.59 -19.33 -19.03
C GLU A 59 -3.96 -18.51 -17.78
N VAL A 60 -4.25 -17.23 -17.98
CA VAL A 60 -4.69 -16.33 -16.92
C VAL A 60 -6.21 -16.22 -16.93
N ASP A 61 -6.85 -16.64 -15.84
CA ASP A 61 -8.28 -16.42 -15.63
C ASP A 61 -8.52 -15.22 -14.70
N LEU A 62 -9.47 -14.38 -15.10
CA LEU A 62 -9.92 -13.23 -14.32
C LEU A 62 -11.36 -13.47 -13.88
N GLU A 63 -11.63 -13.27 -12.61
CA GLU A 63 -12.96 -13.42 -12.03
C GLU A 63 -13.25 -12.28 -11.05
N VAL A 64 -14.45 -11.68 -11.12
CA VAL A 64 -14.90 -10.70 -10.12
C VAL A 64 -15.72 -11.41 -9.05
N LEU A 65 -15.17 -11.51 -7.85
CA LEU A 65 -15.76 -12.26 -6.74
C LEU A 65 -16.91 -11.51 -6.06
N ASP A 66 -16.79 -10.19 -5.94
CA ASP A 66 -17.78 -9.35 -5.25
C ASP A 66 -17.79 -7.95 -5.85
N VAL A 67 -18.97 -7.34 -5.94
CA VAL A 67 -19.18 -5.99 -6.48
C VAL A 67 -20.10 -5.25 -5.54
N GLN A 68 -19.62 -4.12 -5.01
CA GLN A 68 -20.33 -3.25 -4.07
C GLN A 68 -20.50 -1.86 -4.69
N PRO A 69 -21.56 -1.61 -5.49
CA PRO A 69 -21.80 -0.33 -6.17
C PRO A 69 -21.90 0.86 -5.23
N GLY A 70 -22.61 0.71 -4.09
CA GLY A 70 -22.79 1.78 -3.11
C GLY A 70 -21.49 2.25 -2.48
N ASP A 71 -20.55 1.32 -2.27
CA ASP A 71 -19.20 1.62 -1.80
C ASP A 71 -18.27 2.06 -2.95
N ARG A 72 -18.64 1.79 -4.20
CA ARG A 72 -17.78 1.89 -5.40
C ARG A 72 -16.52 1.02 -5.30
N HIS A 73 -16.69 -0.23 -4.88
CA HIS A 73 -15.60 -1.21 -4.73
C HIS A 73 -15.95 -2.55 -5.36
N LEU A 74 -14.95 -3.27 -5.84
CA LEU A 74 -15.05 -4.67 -6.27
C LEU A 74 -13.82 -5.47 -5.85
N LEU A 75 -13.98 -6.79 -5.74
CA LEU A 75 -12.90 -7.72 -5.49
C LEU A 75 -12.61 -8.54 -6.75
N LEU A 76 -11.42 -8.36 -7.31
CA LEU A 76 -10.94 -9.10 -8.48
C LEU A 76 -10.05 -10.26 -8.04
N LEU A 77 -10.24 -11.43 -8.64
CA LEU A 77 -9.37 -12.60 -8.55
C LEU A 77 -8.66 -12.79 -9.89
N VAL A 78 -7.34 -12.97 -9.81
CA VAL A 78 -6.47 -13.37 -10.92
C VAL A 78 -5.97 -14.78 -10.59
N ARG A 79 -6.19 -15.73 -11.51
CA ARG A 79 -5.65 -17.09 -11.42
C ARG A 79 -4.61 -17.28 -12.51
N GLU A 80 -3.46 -17.83 -12.14
CA GLU A 80 -2.40 -18.25 -13.05
C GLU A 80 -2.00 -19.68 -12.66
N GLY A 81 -2.45 -20.67 -13.44
CA GLY A 81 -2.31 -22.08 -13.05
C GLY A 81 -2.91 -22.35 -11.66
N THR A 82 -2.07 -22.72 -10.69
CA THR A 82 -2.48 -22.95 -9.30
C THR A 82 -2.38 -21.71 -8.41
N GLU A 83 -1.69 -20.66 -8.85
CA GLU A 83 -1.52 -19.42 -8.08
C GLU A 83 -2.78 -18.55 -8.18
N LYS A 84 -3.11 -17.89 -7.06
CA LYS A 84 -4.29 -17.03 -6.92
C LYS A 84 -3.89 -15.72 -6.28
N GLN A 85 -4.17 -14.62 -6.94
CA GLN A 85 -3.96 -13.26 -6.42
C GLN A 85 -5.29 -12.52 -6.39
N LYS A 86 -5.50 -11.70 -5.35
CA LYS A 86 -6.74 -10.93 -5.20
C LYS A 86 -6.42 -9.46 -5.06
N PHE A 87 -7.23 -8.64 -5.73
CA PHE A 87 -7.08 -7.20 -5.74
C PHE A 87 -8.38 -6.54 -5.33
N LEU A 88 -8.30 -5.67 -4.33
CA LEU A 88 -9.38 -4.75 -4.01
C LEU A 88 -9.26 -3.53 -4.94
N CYS A 89 -10.22 -3.39 -5.85
CA CYS A 89 -10.34 -2.20 -6.69
C CYS A 89 -11.43 -1.30 -6.11
N GLY A 90 -11.14 -0.02 -5.92
CA GLY A 90 -12.13 0.86 -5.30
C GLY A 90 -11.89 2.33 -5.57
N HIS A 91 -12.88 3.14 -5.23
CA HIS A 91 -12.75 4.59 -5.20
C HIS A 91 -12.55 5.05 -3.77
N ASP A 92 -11.48 5.79 -3.50
CA ASP A 92 -11.30 6.46 -2.22
C ASP A 92 -11.07 7.96 -2.40
N GLU A 93 -11.81 8.75 -1.62
CA GLU A 93 -11.87 10.20 -1.68
C GLU A 93 -12.09 10.77 -3.09
N ARG A 94 -11.01 10.98 -3.84
CA ARG A 94 -10.99 11.59 -5.18
C ARG A 94 -10.46 10.67 -6.27
N HIS A 95 -9.87 9.53 -5.91
CA HIS A 95 -9.10 8.71 -6.84
C HIS A 95 -9.53 7.25 -6.77
N TRP A 96 -9.45 6.58 -7.91
CA TRP A 96 -9.46 5.12 -7.92
C TRP A 96 -8.15 4.57 -7.35
N PHE A 97 -8.23 3.39 -6.77
CA PHE A 97 -7.07 2.65 -6.28
C PHE A 97 -7.22 1.16 -6.55
N VAL A 98 -6.07 0.50 -6.57
CA VAL A 98 -5.92 -0.95 -6.56
C VAL A 98 -5.09 -1.28 -5.34
N ALA A 99 -5.49 -2.29 -4.57
CA ALA A 99 -4.70 -2.81 -3.46
C ALA A 99 -4.60 -4.34 -3.55
N ALA A 100 -3.38 -4.88 -3.57
CA ALA A 100 -3.17 -6.32 -3.50
C ALA A 100 -3.53 -6.84 -2.10
N VAL A 101 -4.36 -7.89 -2.05
CA VAL A 101 -4.75 -8.52 -0.78
C VAL A 101 -3.79 -9.69 -0.50
N PRO A 102 -3.23 -9.80 0.72
CA PRO A 102 -2.33 -10.90 1.07
C PRO A 102 -2.96 -12.26 0.80
N GLU A 103 -2.21 -13.17 0.17
CA GLU A 103 -2.69 -14.50 -0.24
C GLU A 103 -3.03 -15.39 0.97
N SER A 104 -2.41 -15.11 2.13
CA SER A 104 -2.70 -15.75 3.41
C SER A 104 -4.11 -15.43 3.93
N ALA A 105 -4.78 -14.40 3.41
CA ALA A 105 -6.13 -14.02 3.81
C ALA A 105 -7.18 -14.73 2.93
N PRO A 106 -8.06 -15.58 3.49
CA PRO A 106 -9.12 -16.24 2.75
C PRO A 106 -10.29 -15.29 2.49
N VAL A 107 -10.11 -14.35 1.56
CA VAL A 107 -11.14 -13.33 1.24
C VAL A 107 -11.97 -13.73 0.02
N GLY A 108 -13.29 -13.57 0.12
CA GLY A 108 -14.24 -13.73 -1.00
C GLY A 108 -15.19 -12.55 -1.19
N THR A 109 -15.06 -11.51 -0.37
CA THR A 109 -15.93 -10.32 -0.41
C THR A 109 -15.10 -9.05 -0.27
N VAL A 110 -15.59 -7.94 -0.78
CA VAL A 110 -15.01 -6.59 -0.61
C VAL A 110 -14.82 -6.29 0.88
N ARG A 111 -15.81 -6.64 1.71
CA ARG A 111 -15.73 -6.46 3.16
C ARG A 111 -14.57 -7.24 3.77
N ALA A 112 -14.42 -8.52 3.43
CA ALA A 112 -13.31 -9.34 3.93
C ALA A 112 -11.95 -8.83 3.44
N ALA A 113 -11.87 -8.35 2.19
CA ALA A 113 -10.66 -7.73 1.65
C ALA A 113 -10.28 -6.44 2.40
N LYS A 114 -11.24 -5.55 2.69
CA LYS A 114 -11.02 -4.35 3.50
C LYS A 114 -10.47 -4.70 4.90
N GLU A 115 -10.97 -5.75 5.54
CA GLU A 115 -10.45 -6.20 6.84
C GLU A 115 -9.07 -6.84 6.73
N ALA A 116 -8.79 -7.62 5.68
CA ALA A 116 -7.50 -8.25 5.45
C ALA A 116 -6.37 -7.23 5.21
N LEU A 117 -6.70 -6.09 4.62
CA LEU A 117 -5.77 -4.98 4.38
C LEU A 117 -5.42 -4.18 5.65
N LYS A 118 -6.06 -4.46 6.79
CA LYS A 118 -5.78 -3.78 8.05
C LYS A 118 -4.69 -4.50 8.84
N PRO A 119 -3.68 -3.76 9.34
CA PRO A 119 -2.70 -4.28 10.29
C PRO A 119 -3.37 -4.91 11.52
N VAL A 120 -2.67 -5.83 12.16
CA VAL A 120 -3.18 -6.52 13.37
C VAL A 120 -3.51 -5.53 14.47
N GLU A 121 -2.73 -4.46 14.62
CA GLU A 121 -2.91 -3.41 15.61
C GLU A 121 -4.17 -2.59 15.35
N VAL A 122 -4.50 -2.34 14.07
CA VAL A 122 -5.75 -1.66 13.67
C VAL A 122 -6.95 -2.54 13.99
N ARG A 123 -6.89 -3.83 13.67
CA ARG A 123 -7.95 -4.80 13.99
C ARG A 123 -8.14 -4.93 15.50
N ALA A 124 -7.04 -4.99 16.26
CA ALA A 124 -7.09 -5.01 17.72
C ALA A 124 -7.70 -3.72 18.30
N ALA A 125 -7.37 -2.55 17.74
CA ALA A 125 -7.98 -1.28 18.14
C ALA A 125 -9.49 -1.24 17.84
N GLN A 126 -9.93 -1.76 16.70
CA GLN A 126 -11.35 -1.89 16.38
C GLN A 126 -12.09 -2.83 17.34
N ALA A 127 -11.49 -3.97 17.67
CA ALA A 127 -12.06 -4.94 18.59
C ALA A 127 -12.21 -4.36 20.01
N ARG A 128 -11.17 -3.68 20.52
CA ARG A 128 -11.23 -2.97 21.81
C ARG A 128 -12.33 -1.90 21.85
N ALA A 129 -12.57 -1.24 20.72
CA ALA A 129 -13.63 -0.24 20.60
C ALA A 129 -15.04 -0.83 20.34
N GLY A 130 -15.19 -2.16 20.26
CA GLY A 130 -16.47 -2.81 19.99
C GLY A 130 -17.07 -2.47 18.61
N LEU A 131 -16.23 -2.09 17.64
CA LEU A 131 -16.71 -1.64 16.33
C LEU A 131 -17.19 -2.83 15.49
N ARG A 132 -18.46 -2.78 15.07
CA ARG A 132 -19.00 -3.66 14.02
C ARG A 132 -18.29 -3.39 12.69
N SER A 133 -18.22 -4.39 11.81
CA SER A 133 -17.45 -4.30 10.55
C SER A 133 -17.80 -3.09 9.67
N GLU A 134 -19.07 -2.69 9.59
CA GLU A 134 -19.45 -1.53 8.76
C GLU A 134 -18.84 -0.23 9.31
N ALA A 135 -19.05 0.05 10.60
CA ALA A 135 -18.45 1.20 11.28
C ALA A 135 -16.91 1.12 11.30
N GLY A 136 -16.39 -0.09 11.45
CA GLY A 136 -14.97 -0.40 11.44
C GLY A 136 -14.31 -0.25 10.07
N ASN A 137 -15.05 -0.20 8.97
CA ASN A 137 -14.53 0.04 7.62
C ASN A 137 -14.64 1.51 7.17
N ARG A 138 -15.27 2.36 7.99
CA ARG A 138 -15.26 3.81 7.74
C ARG A 138 -13.84 4.35 7.88
N ARG A 139 -13.47 5.32 7.04
CA ARG A 139 -12.15 5.98 7.08
C ARG A 139 -11.86 6.68 8.41
N LYS A 140 -12.92 7.12 9.10
CA LYS A 140 -12.87 7.79 10.38
C LYS A 140 -13.76 7.03 11.33
N ASN A 141 -13.18 6.53 12.40
CA ASN A 141 -13.89 5.98 13.54
C ASN A 141 -13.07 6.28 14.82
N VAL A 142 -13.48 5.69 15.94
CA VAL A 142 -12.80 5.88 17.23
C VAL A 142 -11.49 5.09 17.33
N ALA A 143 -11.32 4.02 16.56
CA ALA A 143 -10.13 3.18 16.56
C ALA A 143 -9.01 3.76 15.69
N TYR A 144 -9.34 4.47 14.60
CA TYR A 144 -8.35 5.06 13.71
C TYR A 144 -8.90 6.18 12.81
N ARG A 145 -7.96 6.94 12.22
CA ARG A 145 -8.16 7.69 10.97
C ARG A 145 -7.38 7.03 9.84
N ARG A 146 -7.90 7.07 8.63
CA ARG A 146 -7.26 6.50 7.43
C ARG A 146 -7.12 7.55 6.34
N GLN A 147 -5.98 7.59 5.68
CA GLN A 147 -5.69 8.42 4.51
C GLN A 147 -4.77 7.65 3.57
N GLY A 148 -5.18 7.39 2.33
CA GLY A 148 -4.39 6.57 1.40
C GLY A 148 -4.13 5.17 1.96
N GLU A 149 -2.89 4.69 1.96
CA GLU A 149 -2.51 3.42 2.58
C GLU A 149 -2.29 3.50 4.11
N TRP A 150 -2.42 4.67 4.71
CA TRP A 150 -2.03 4.92 6.10
C TRP A 150 -3.21 4.86 7.06
N PHE A 151 -2.99 4.19 8.18
CA PHE A 151 -3.82 4.18 9.37
C PHE A 151 -3.13 4.94 10.49
N PHE A 152 -3.89 5.77 11.18
CA PHE A 152 -3.48 6.57 12.32
C PHE A 152 -4.30 6.12 13.53
N VAL A 153 -3.69 5.31 14.39
CA VAL A 153 -4.33 4.72 15.57
C VAL A 153 -4.03 5.59 16.79
N PRO A 154 -5.02 6.09 17.56
CA PRO A 154 -4.76 6.91 18.74
C PRO A 154 -3.81 6.23 19.72
N ALA A 155 -2.84 7.00 20.23
CA ALA A 155 -1.87 6.58 21.24
C ALA A 155 -1.91 7.56 22.42
N PRO A 156 -3.01 7.59 23.21
CA PRO A 156 -3.22 8.59 24.26
C PRO A 156 -2.19 8.51 25.39
N ASP A 157 -1.65 7.32 25.65
CA ASP A 157 -0.70 7.08 26.73
C ASP A 157 0.76 7.32 26.31
N LEU A 158 1.01 7.68 25.05
CA LEU A 158 2.36 7.94 24.54
C LEU A 158 2.94 9.20 25.19
N ARG A 159 4.03 9.00 25.94
CA ARG A 159 4.86 10.09 26.43
C ARG A 159 5.96 10.38 25.41
N VAL A 160 5.96 11.61 24.89
CA VAL A 160 6.92 12.06 23.88
C VAL A 160 7.85 13.10 24.48
N ASP A 161 9.15 12.85 24.37
CA ASP A 161 10.16 13.89 24.57
C ASP A 161 9.99 14.95 23.46
N GLN A 162 9.60 16.15 23.86
CA GLN A 162 9.32 17.23 22.91
C GLN A 162 10.54 17.67 22.12
N SER A 163 11.76 17.44 22.62
CA SER A 163 13.00 17.76 21.91
C SER A 163 13.24 16.86 20.68
N LEU A 164 12.62 15.66 20.67
CA LEU A 164 12.73 14.69 19.58
C LEU A 164 11.57 14.81 18.57
N VAL A 165 10.69 15.79 18.74
CA VAL A 165 9.56 16.02 17.81
C VAL A 165 10.05 16.71 16.55
N LEU A 166 9.92 16.01 15.44
CA LEU A 166 10.24 16.49 14.12
C LEU A 166 9.03 17.21 13.50
N ARG A 167 9.27 18.20 12.65
CA ARG A 167 8.23 19.02 12.03
C ARG A 167 8.23 18.86 10.51
N ASN A 168 7.03 18.80 9.93
CA ASN A 168 6.83 18.68 8.47
C ASN A 168 7.50 17.46 7.84
N GLU A 169 7.52 16.35 8.57
CA GLU A 169 8.21 15.13 8.17
C GLU A 169 7.45 14.34 7.09
N PRO A 170 8.18 13.71 6.13
CA PRO A 170 7.62 12.67 5.28
C PRO A 170 7.27 11.43 6.10
N ILE A 171 6.16 10.78 5.73
CA ILE A 171 6.04 9.31 5.78
C ILE A 171 5.82 8.83 4.33
N THR A 172 6.48 7.75 3.93
CA THR A 172 6.45 7.23 2.56
C THR A 172 6.31 5.72 2.55
N ARG A 173 5.67 5.21 1.50
CA ARG A 173 5.54 3.78 1.20
C ARG A 173 6.79 3.18 0.54
N GLY A 174 7.86 3.98 0.37
CA GLY A 174 9.01 3.60 -0.47
C GLY A 174 8.71 3.66 -1.97
N ASN A 175 9.68 3.29 -2.81
CA ASN A 175 9.55 3.15 -4.27
C ASN A 175 8.94 4.34 -5.04
N GLY A 176 9.26 5.57 -4.63
CA GLY A 176 8.88 6.79 -5.38
C GLY A 176 7.43 7.26 -5.20
N GLY A 177 6.69 6.71 -4.23
CA GLY A 177 5.36 7.22 -3.87
C GLY A 177 5.42 8.66 -3.33
N LYS A 178 4.38 9.46 -3.64
CA LYS A 178 4.23 10.80 -3.08
C LYS A 178 4.11 10.70 -1.55
N PRO A 179 4.94 11.42 -0.78
CA PRO A 179 4.94 11.28 0.67
C PRO A 179 3.72 11.98 1.28
N HIS A 180 3.22 11.40 2.37
CA HIS A 180 2.35 12.14 3.27
C HIS A 180 3.23 13.04 4.16
N ARG A 181 2.82 14.29 4.34
CA ARG A 181 3.53 15.28 5.15
C ARG A 181 2.84 15.43 6.50
N CYS A 182 3.47 14.93 7.55
CA CYS A 182 3.03 15.04 8.93
C CYS A 182 3.51 16.36 9.53
N GLU A 183 2.61 17.14 10.11
CA GLU A 183 2.95 18.41 10.78
C GLU A 183 3.90 18.19 11.95
N PHE A 184 3.61 17.20 12.79
CA PHE A 184 4.51 16.71 13.84
C PHE A 184 4.69 15.21 13.71
N CYS A 185 5.94 14.75 13.81
CA CYS A 185 6.32 13.35 13.77
C CYS A 185 7.26 13.02 14.93
N TYR A 186 7.08 11.86 15.53
CA TYR A 186 7.96 11.31 16.55
C TYR A 186 8.30 9.88 16.17
N ARG A 187 9.59 9.55 16.21
CA ARG A 187 10.12 8.25 15.81
C ARG A 187 10.87 7.65 16.99
N THR A 188 10.57 6.40 17.31
CA THR A 188 11.21 5.70 18.43
C THR A 188 11.49 4.24 18.07
N GLY A 189 12.50 3.66 18.72
CA GLY A 189 13.00 2.33 18.38
C GLY A 189 13.64 2.27 17.00
N GLY A 190 13.58 1.07 16.40
CA GLY A 190 14.15 0.75 15.09
C GLY A 190 15.64 0.40 15.13
N GLU A 191 16.08 -0.25 14.06
CA GLU A 191 17.47 -0.66 13.83
C GLU A 191 18.15 0.29 12.85
N THR A 192 19.37 0.70 13.16
CA THR A 192 20.15 1.54 12.25
C THR A 192 20.56 0.72 11.02
N VAL A 193 20.20 1.19 9.84
CA VAL A 193 20.53 0.57 8.55
C VAL A 193 21.19 1.58 7.61
N TYR A 194 22.03 1.06 6.72
CA TYR A 194 22.71 1.81 5.67
C TYR A 194 22.03 1.51 4.33
N VAL A 195 21.47 2.53 3.69
CA VAL A 195 20.68 2.41 2.46
C VAL A 195 21.43 3.05 1.28
N CYS A 196 21.42 2.39 0.13
CA CYS A 196 21.83 2.98 -1.14
C CYS A 196 20.96 2.43 -2.27
N ARG A 197 21.13 2.92 -3.51
CA ARG A 197 20.32 2.46 -4.66
C ARG A 197 20.41 0.94 -4.91
N ARG A 198 21.54 0.31 -4.56
CA ARG A 198 21.76 -1.15 -4.69
C ARG A 198 21.20 -1.95 -3.51
N HIS A 199 21.07 -1.31 -2.35
CA HIS A 199 20.51 -1.90 -1.14
C HIS A 199 19.32 -1.05 -0.66
N PRO A 200 18.21 -1.05 -1.41
CA PRO A 200 17.08 -0.17 -1.12
C PRO A 200 16.50 -0.46 0.27
N ASN A 201 16.46 -1.72 0.70
CA ASN A 201 15.95 -2.14 2.01
C ASN A 201 16.91 -1.92 3.19
N GLY A 202 18.06 -1.30 2.92
CA GLY A 202 19.11 -1.10 3.91
C GLY A 202 19.83 -2.38 4.32
N VAL A 203 21.06 -2.22 4.77
CA VAL A 203 21.86 -3.29 5.37
C VAL A 203 22.29 -2.88 6.78
N GLU A 204 22.36 -3.85 7.68
CA GLU A 204 22.91 -3.63 9.03
C GLU A 204 24.39 -3.25 8.96
N ALA A 205 24.89 -2.59 10.01
CA ALA A 205 26.25 -2.07 10.07
C ALA A 205 27.33 -3.11 9.72
N ALA A 206 27.20 -4.35 10.20
CA ALA A 206 28.15 -5.43 9.91
C ALA A 206 28.15 -5.83 8.43
N THR A 207 26.99 -5.80 7.77
CA THR A 207 26.86 -6.11 6.34
C THR A 207 27.33 -4.94 5.49
N TYR A 208 27.02 -3.70 5.89
CA TYR A 208 27.56 -2.49 5.29
C TYR A 208 29.09 -2.52 5.26
N GLN A 209 29.74 -2.81 6.39
CA GLN A 209 31.20 -2.87 6.47
C GLN A 209 31.77 -3.95 5.53
N ARG A 210 31.19 -5.16 5.52
CA ARG A 210 31.61 -6.23 4.60
C ARG A 210 31.49 -5.83 3.13
N ILE A 211 30.48 -5.05 2.75
CA ILE A 211 30.32 -4.55 1.39
C ILE A 211 31.42 -3.53 1.09
N LEU A 212 31.70 -2.60 2.01
CA LEU A 212 32.79 -1.63 1.83
C LEU A 212 34.16 -2.28 1.66
N ASP A 213 34.39 -3.42 2.31
CA ASP A 213 35.68 -4.12 2.29
C ASP A 213 35.86 -4.99 1.04
N ARG A 214 34.78 -5.53 0.47
CA ARG A 214 34.82 -6.50 -0.64
C ARG A 214 34.58 -5.90 -2.02
N GLU A 215 33.79 -4.83 -2.08
CA GLU A 215 33.33 -4.27 -3.36
C GLU A 215 34.07 -2.96 -3.65
N GLU A 216 34.88 -2.98 -4.71
CA GLU A 216 35.62 -1.80 -5.13
C GLU A 216 34.65 -0.67 -5.52
N GLY A 217 34.90 0.54 -5.00
CA GLY A 217 34.04 1.70 -5.22
C GLY A 217 32.74 1.73 -4.41
N ALA A 218 32.47 0.76 -3.52
CA ALA A 218 31.25 0.72 -2.70
C ALA A 218 31.05 1.97 -1.83
N LYS A 219 32.14 2.62 -1.40
CA LYS A 219 32.09 3.89 -0.65
C LYS A 219 31.32 4.99 -1.39
N ASN A 220 31.32 4.97 -2.73
CA ASN A 220 30.74 6.00 -3.58
C ASN A 220 29.29 5.72 -4.00
N TRP A 221 28.63 4.69 -3.46
CA TRP A 221 27.25 4.33 -3.84
C TRP A 221 26.16 5.26 -3.27
N GLY A 222 26.54 6.33 -2.57
CA GLY A 222 25.59 7.31 -2.03
C GLY A 222 24.82 6.78 -0.82
N TRP A 223 25.52 6.20 0.15
CA TRP A 223 24.92 5.63 1.35
C TRP A 223 24.24 6.68 2.23
N ARG A 224 23.12 6.30 2.84
CA ARG A 224 22.36 7.08 3.82
C ARG A 224 22.11 6.22 5.06
N VAL A 225 22.23 6.82 6.24
CA VAL A 225 21.85 6.18 7.49
C VAL A 225 20.35 6.40 7.73
N MET A 226 19.62 5.33 7.98
CA MET A 226 18.17 5.29 8.20
C MET A 226 17.86 4.35 9.38
N ARG A 227 16.62 4.34 9.88
CA ARG A 227 16.12 3.41 10.91
C ARG A 227 15.00 2.50 10.38
N ARG A 228 15.34 1.23 10.14
CA ARG A 228 14.38 0.19 9.80
C ARG A 228 13.53 -0.19 11.02
N ASN A 229 12.26 -0.54 10.83
CA ASN A 229 11.36 -1.00 11.90
C ASN A 229 11.15 0.00 13.06
N ALA A 230 11.37 1.31 12.83
CA ALA A 230 11.02 2.32 13.82
C ALA A 230 9.50 2.43 13.98
N GLU A 231 9.05 2.66 15.21
CA GLU A 231 7.67 3.08 15.44
C GLU A 231 7.54 4.56 15.14
N VAL A 232 6.56 4.88 14.28
CA VAL A 232 6.30 6.25 13.84
C VAL A 232 4.99 6.73 14.44
N TYR A 233 5.01 7.94 14.98
CA TYR A 233 3.86 8.60 15.56
C TYR A 233 3.67 9.97 14.92
N ALA A 234 2.42 10.35 14.66
CA ALA A 234 2.07 11.63 14.08
C ALA A 234 1.02 12.37 14.91
N ARG A 235 1.07 13.72 14.88
CA ARG A 235 0.08 14.63 15.48
C ARG A 235 -0.13 15.85 14.58
N GLY A 236 -1.28 16.49 14.69
CA GLY A 236 -1.61 17.67 13.92
C GLY A 236 -2.10 17.31 12.52
N ARG A 237 -1.79 18.14 11.52
CA ARG A 237 -2.23 17.94 10.14
C ARG A 237 -1.40 16.90 9.42
N VAL A 238 -2.06 16.03 8.65
CA VAL A 238 -1.42 15.14 7.68
C VAL A 238 -1.92 15.48 6.28
N ARG A 239 -0.99 15.91 5.43
CA ARG A 239 -1.25 16.43 4.09
C ARG A 239 -0.74 15.46 3.03
N HIS A 240 -1.51 15.28 1.97
CA HIS A 240 -1.11 14.53 0.78
C HIS A 240 -1.68 15.22 -0.46
N ALA A 241 -1.01 15.10 -1.61
CA ALA A 241 -1.47 15.75 -2.85
C ALA A 241 -2.81 15.16 -3.34
N ASP A 242 -2.97 13.85 -3.17
CA ASP A 242 -4.09 13.09 -3.73
C ASP A 242 -5.19 12.83 -2.67
N HIS A 243 -5.00 13.27 -1.42
CA HIS A 243 -5.96 13.04 -0.34
C HIS A 243 -6.29 14.32 0.44
N ARG A 244 -7.51 14.38 0.98
CA ARG A 244 -7.94 15.48 1.84
C ARG A 244 -7.11 15.49 3.10
N THR A 245 -6.63 16.66 3.51
CA THR A 245 -5.90 16.83 4.77
C THR A 245 -6.75 16.34 5.94
N ILE A 246 -6.15 15.52 6.81
CA ILE A 246 -6.75 15.11 8.08
C ILE A 246 -6.07 15.82 9.25
N THR A 247 -6.78 15.94 10.36
CA THR A 247 -6.24 16.46 11.63
C THR A 247 -6.30 15.38 12.70
N LEU A 248 -5.15 15.16 13.35
CA LEU A 248 -4.95 14.20 14.43
C LEU A 248 -4.89 14.95 15.77
N HIS A 249 -5.93 14.75 16.59
CA HIS A 249 -6.02 15.33 17.93
C HIS A 249 -5.29 14.41 18.91
N GLY A 250 -4.04 14.76 19.26
CA GLY A 250 -3.14 13.90 20.05
C GLY A 250 -2.25 13.01 19.18
N TRP A 251 -1.34 12.28 19.82
CA TRP A 251 -0.43 11.36 19.12
C TRP A 251 -1.17 10.14 18.60
N HIS A 252 -0.85 9.75 17.37
CA HIS A 252 -1.38 8.55 16.74
C HIS A 252 -0.20 7.72 16.21
N ARG A 253 -0.21 6.42 16.46
CA ARG A 253 0.69 5.48 15.81
C ARG A 253 0.34 5.39 14.33
N VAL A 254 1.36 5.53 13.49
CA VAL A 254 1.26 5.47 12.03
C VAL A 254 1.54 4.04 11.59
N LEU A 255 0.61 3.47 10.85
CA LEU A 255 0.70 2.10 10.34
C LEU A 255 0.33 2.10 8.86
N MET A 256 1.09 1.39 8.04
CA MET A 256 0.76 1.15 6.64
C MET A 256 -0.21 -0.03 6.53
N ASN A 257 -1.05 -0.08 5.49
CA ASN A 257 -1.85 -1.26 5.17
C ASN A 257 -0.96 -2.50 4.93
N THR A 258 -1.58 -3.68 4.86
CA THR A 258 -0.85 -4.95 4.69
C THR A 258 -0.61 -5.32 3.22
N GLU A 259 -0.81 -4.41 2.28
CA GLU A 259 -0.67 -4.68 0.85
C GLU A 259 0.75 -5.14 0.47
N SER A 260 1.78 -4.59 1.14
CA SER A 260 3.18 -5.00 0.94
C SER A 260 3.46 -6.45 1.32
N GLN A 261 2.53 -7.13 2.01
CA GLN A 261 2.64 -8.55 2.35
C GLN A 261 2.15 -9.47 1.22
N ALA A 262 1.50 -8.94 0.18
CA ALA A 262 1.10 -9.73 -0.98
C ALA A 262 2.29 -9.97 -1.93
N ARG A 263 2.38 -11.17 -2.52
CA ARG A 263 3.48 -11.53 -3.44
C ARG A 263 3.56 -10.60 -4.65
N ALA A 264 2.42 -10.10 -5.12
CA ALA A 264 2.36 -9.12 -6.21
C ALA A 264 3.06 -7.78 -5.89
N MET A 265 3.25 -7.46 -4.60
CA MET A 265 3.78 -6.19 -4.10
C MET A 265 5.04 -6.36 -3.23
N TRP A 266 5.69 -7.54 -3.24
CA TRP A 266 6.76 -7.96 -2.32
C TRP A 266 8.05 -7.10 -2.30
N SER A 267 8.12 -6.01 -3.07
CA SER A 267 9.28 -5.10 -3.10
C SER A 267 9.19 -3.92 -2.13
N VAL A 268 8.25 -3.91 -1.18
CA VAL A 268 8.03 -2.77 -0.28
C VAL A 268 8.42 -3.12 1.17
N ALA A 269 9.64 -2.74 1.55
CA ALA A 269 10.01 -2.60 2.96
C ALA A 269 9.69 -1.18 3.44
N PHE A 270 9.17 -1.06 4.68
CA PHE A 270 9.09 0.24 5.36
C PHE A 270 10.50 0.67 5.74
N LEU A 271 11.01 1.69 5.06
CA LEU A 271 12.32 2.27 5.26
C LEU A 271 12.10 3.73 5.63
N ASP A 272 12.44 4.08 6.86
CA ASP A 272 12.39 5.44 7.38
C ASP A 272 13.77 5.82 7.92
#